data_AF-A0A9D6PPX2-F1
#
_entry.id   AF-A0A9D6PPX2-F1
#
_cell.length_a   1.000
_cell.length_b   1.000
_cell.length_c   1.000
_cell.angle_alpha   90.00
_cell.angle_beta   90.00
_cell.angle_gamma   90.00
#
_symmetry.space_group_name_H-M   'P 1'
#
loop_
_entity.id
_entity.type
_entity.pdbx_description
1 polymer ?
#
loop_
_entity_poly.entity_id
_entity_poly.type
_entity_poly.pdbx_seq_one_letter_code
_entity_poly.pdbx_strand_id
1 'polypeptide(L)'
;MPEFLAADWPAPANVHAGVTTRQGGVSAAPYDSFNLATHVGDNPDAVAKNRALLKGALQLPAEPVWLEQVHGVAVVNAAITNNYCADASFATEKDIVCTIMTADCLPVLICNRAGTKVAAAHAGWRGLHAGVIEAAISHFQESPENILVWLG
;
A
#
# COMPACT_ATOMS: atom_id res chain seq x y z
N MET A 1 3.39 7.10 -18.91
CA MET A 1 3.65 6.07 -17.87
C MET A 1 3.04 6.57 -16.57
N PRO A 2 2.55 5.68 -15.69
CA PRO A 2 2.13 6.06 -14.36
C PRO A 2 3.23 6.83 -13.64
N GLU A 3 2.85 7.91 -12.97
CA GLU A 3 3.77 8.68 -12.14
C GLU A 3 3.81 8.10 -10.73
N PHE A 4 5.02 8.02 -10.15
CA PHE A 4 5.27 7.45 -8.84
C PHE A 4 6.20 8.36 -8.05
N LEU A 5 5.78 8.69 -6.84
CA LEU A 5 6.52 9.48 -5.88
C LEU A 5 7.16 8.52 -4.88
N ALA A 6 8.48 8.35 -4.99
CA ALA A 6 9.23 7.53 -4.05
C ALA A 6 9.20 8.17 -2.65
N ALA A 7 9.11 7.33 -1.62
CA ALA A 7 9.18 7.77 -0.24
C ALA A 7 10.57 8.37 0.06
N ASP A 8 10.60 9.64 0.46
CA ASP A 8 11.83 10.33 0.91
C ASP A 8 12.08 10.02 2.39
N TRP A 9 12.87 8.97 2.65
CA TRP A 9 13.18 8.46 3.99
C TRP A 9 14.48 7.64 3.98
N PRO A 10 15.16 7.45 5.12
CA PRO A 10 16.42 6.72 5.20
C PRO A 10 16.22 5.19 5.25
N ALA A 11 15.30 4.65 4.44
CA ALA A 11 15.04 3.22 4.40
C ALA A 11 16.20 2.42 3.78
N PRO A 12 16.35 1.14 4.13
CA PRO A 12 17.35 0.27 3.52
C PRO A 12 17.19 0.18 2.01
N ALA A 13 18.31 0.06 1.28
CA ALA A 13 18.34 0.07 -0.18
C ALA A 13 17.50 -1.03 -0.85
N ASN A 14 17.16 -2.10 -0.13
CA ASN A 14 16.32 -3.20 -0.59
C ASN A 14 14.82 -3.01 -0.29
N VAL A 15 14.43 -1.89 0.33
CA VAL A 15 13.03 -1.52 0.59
C VAL A 15 12.61 -0.45 -0.39
N HIS A 16 11.63 -0.76 -1.24
CA HIS A 16 11.09 0.15 -2.24
C HIS A 16 9.69 0.57 -1.81
N ALA A 17 9.43 1.87 -1.70
CA ALA A 17 8.19 2.41 -1.14
C ALA A 17 7.85 3.76 -1.80
N GLY A 18 6.55 4.08 -1.85
CA GLY A 18 6.06 5.33 -2.41
C GLY A 18 4.58 5.26 -2.77
N VAL A 19 4.10 6.30 -3.44
CA VAL A 19 2.70 6.46 -3.84
C VAL A 19 2.57 6.78 -5.32
N THR A 20 1.52 6.27 -5.95
CA THR A 20 1.17 6.66 -7.33
C THR A 20 0.42 7.99 -7.33
N THR A 21 0.51 8.76 -8.41
CA THR A 21 -0.42 9.88 -8.63
C THR A 21 -1.58 9.45 -9.53
N ARG A 22 -2.55 10.34 -9.77
CA ARG A 22 -3.67 10.08 -10.70
C ARG A 22 -3.26 10.10 -12.18
N GLN A 23 -1.99 10.39 -12.50
CA GLN A 23 -1.50 10.59 -13.86
C GLN A 23 -1.00 9.30 -14.51
N GLY A 24 -1.14 9.21 -15.83
CA GLY A 24 -0.50 8.17 -16.65
C GLY A 24 -1.32 6.87 -16.81
N GLY A 25 -2.63 6.92 -16.57
CA GLY A 25 -3.55 5.81 -16.80
C GLY A 25 -4.46 5.96 -18.01
N VAL A 26 -5.54 5.18 -18.04
CA VAL A 26 -6.48 5.09 -19.16
C VAL A 26 -7.95 5.29 -18.79
N SER A 27 -8.26 5.49 -17.50
CA SER A 27 -9.62 5.74 -17.06
C SER A 27 -10.12 7.08 -17.57
N ALA A 28 -11.42 7.14 -17.87
CA ALA A 28 -12.09 8.37 -18.27
C ALA A 28 -12.62 9.12 -17.04
N ALA A 29 -13.05 10.37 -17.23
CA ALA A 29 -13.76 11.11 -16.19
C ALA A 29 -14.97 10.31 -15.66
N PRO A 30 -15.22 10.31 -14.34
CA PRO A 30 -14.57 11.14 -13.30
C PRO A 30 -13.28 10.53 -12.69
N TYR A 31 -12.78 9.42 -13.23
CA TYR A 31 -11.64 8.65 -12.69
C TYR A 31 -10.33 8.91 -13.44
N ASP A 32 -10.28 9.98 -14.23
CA ASP A 32 -9.14 10.30 -15.08
C ASP A 32 -7.86 10.51 -14.25
N SER A 33 -6.73 9.88 -14.53
CA SER A 33 -6.49 8.84 -15.55
C SER A 33 -6.13 7.48 -14.95
N PHE A 34 -5.50 7.44 -13.77
CA PHE A 34 -4.87 6.25 -13.20
C PHE A 34 -5.60 5.70 -11.98
N ASN A 35 -6.88 5.37 -12.16
CA ASN A 35 -7.66 4.73 -11.10
C ASN A 35 -7.31 3.23 -10.97
N LEU A 36 -7.03 2.81 -9.74
CA LEU A 36 -6.69 1.43 -9.37
C LEU A 36 -7.81 0.72 -8.59
N ALA A 37 -8.87 1.44 -8.22
CA ALA A 37 -9.95 0.93 -7.39
C ALA A 37 -11.02 0.23 -8.23
N THR A 38 -11.41 -0.97 -7.80
CA THR A 38 -12.41 -1.82 -8.47
C THR A 38 -13.84 -1.61 -7.95
N HIS A 39 -14.02 -0.80 -6.91
CA HIS A 39 -15.27 -0.68 -6.15
C HIS A 39 -15.88 0.73 -6.18
N VAL A 40 -15.35 1.62 -7.01
CA VAL A 40 -15.79 3.03 -7.09
C VAL A 40 -16.71 3.32 -8.27
N GLY A 41 -16.95 2.34 -9.15
CA GLY A 41 -17.83 2.49 -10.32
C GLY A 41 -17.13 2.87 -11.63
N ASP A 42 -15.80 2.72 -11.71
CA ASP A 42 -15.05 2.87 -12.96
C ASP A 42 -15.21 1.65 -13.89
N ASN A 43 -14.83 1.80 -15.16
CA ASN A 43 -14.79 0.71 -16.13
C ASN A 43 -13.77 -0.36 -15.66
N PRO A 44 -14.21 -1.62 -15.43
CA PRO A 44 -13.33 -2.69 -14.98
C PRO A 44 -12.12 -2.94 -15.90
N ASP A 45 -12.28 -2.80 -17.22
CA ASP A 45 -11.20 -2.99 -18.19
C ASP A 45 -10.14 -1.88 -18.08
N ALA A 46 -10.58 -0.65 -17.80
CA ALA A 46 -9.66 0.47 -17.58
C ALA A 46 -8.86 0.28 -16.28
N VAL A 47 -9.52 -0.14 -15.19
CA VAL A 47 -8.87 -0.44 -13.91
C VAL A 47 -7.88 -1.59 -14.05
N ALA A 48 -8.26 -2.67 -14.74
CA ALA A 48 -7.37 -3.80 -15.01
C ALA A 48 -6.13 -3.35 -15.80
N LYS A 49 -6.31 -2.50 -16.83
CA LYS A 49 -5.20 -1.93 -17.60
C LYS A 49 -4.31 -1.02 -16.75
N ASN A 50 -4.89 -0.19 -15.86
CA ASN A 50 -4.11 0.64 -14.94
C ASN A 50 -3.29 -0.20 -13.96
N ARG A 51 -3.85 -1.29 -13.41
CA ARG A 51 -3.10 -2.22 -12.55
C ARG A 51 -1.97 -2.94 -13.31
N ALA A 52 -2.19 -3.33 -14.56
CA ALA A 52 -1.13 -3.88 -15.41
C ALA A 52 -0.02 -2.85 -15.70
N LEU A 53 -0.40 -1.59 -15.95
CA LEU A 53 0.55 -0.48 -16.13
C LEU A 53 1.37 -0.23 -14.85
N LEU A 54 0.74 -0.30 -13.66
CA LEU A 54 1.45 -0.17 -12.37
C LEU A 54 2.57 -1.20 -12.26
N LYS A 55 2.24 -2.48 -12.45
CA LYS A 55 3.19 -3.59 -12.35
C LYS A 55 4.36 -3.43 -13.32
N GLY A 56 4.07 -3.08 -14.58
CA GLY A 56 5.09 -2.87 -15.60
C GLY A 56 5.97 -1.64 -15.34
N ALA A 57 5.37 -0.51 -14.96
CA ALA A 57 6.09 0.75 -14.76
C ALA A 57 7.04 0.70 -13.56
N LEU A 58 6.63 0.05 -12.46
CA LEU A 58 7.44 -0.08 -11.26
C LEU A 58 8.26 -1.38 -11.21
N GLN A 59 8.17 -2.21 -12.25
CA GLN A 59 8.84 -3.53 -12.32
C GLN A 59 8.56 -4.36 -11.06
N LEU A 60 7.29 -4.37 -10.62
CA LEU A 60 6.93 -5.02 -9.36
C LEU A 60 7.23 -6.52 -9.44
N PRO A 61 7.82 -7.11 -8.38
CA PRO A 61 8.23 -8.50 -8.40
C PRO A 61 7.04 -9.48 -8.34
N ALA A 62 5.89 -9.02 -7.84
CA ALA A 62 4.64 -9.76 -7.77
C ALA A 62 3.43 -8.85 -7.99
N GLU A 63 2.24 -9.43 -8.05
CA GLU A 63 1.01 -8.64 -8.00
C GLU A 63 0.87 -7.95 -6.63
N PRO A 64 0.46 -6.67 -6.58
CA PRO A 64 0.07 -6.00 -5.35
C PRO A 64 -1.02 -6.77 -4.60
N VAL A 65 -0.88 -6.89 -3.28
CA VAL A 65 -1.92 -7.44 -2.42
C VAL A 65 -2.94 -6.35 -2.12
N TRP A 66 -4.08 -6.40 -2.82
CA TRP A 66 -5.17 -5.46 -2.67
C TRP A 66 -6.08 -5.88 -1.51
N LEU A 67 -6.28 -4.98 -0.55
CA LEU A 67 -7.16 -5.20 0.59
C LEU A 67 -8.60 -4.72 0.29
N GLU A 68 -9.56 -5.38 0.92
CA GLU A 68 -10.90 -4.85 1.14
C GLU A 68 -10.85 -3.97 2.40
N GLN A 69 -10.52 -2.69 2.19
CA GLN A 69 -10.40 -1.69 3.24
C GLN A 69 -11.76 -1.29 3.80
N VAL A 70 -11.94 -1.45 5.12
CA VAL A 70 -13.22 -1.22 5.82
C VAL A 70 -13.12 -0.11 6.87
N HIS A 71 -12.02 0.67 6.86
CA HIS A 71 -11.70 1.70 7.84
C HIS A 71 -11.59 1.14 9.27
N GLY A 72 -11.15 -0.12 9.39
CA GLY A 72 -10.86 -0.81 10.64
C GLY A 72 -9.37 -0.78 11.00
N VAL A 73 -8.96 -1.78 11.77
CA VAL A 73 -7.59 -1.92 12.31
C VAL A 73 -6.97 -3.29 12.03
N ALA A 74 -7.67 -4.15 11.28
CA ALA A 74 -7.20 -5.49 10.99
C ALA A 74 -5.94 -5.42 10.09
N VAL A 75 -4.96 -6.24 10.44
CA VAL A 75 -3.68 -6.37 9.74
C VAL A 75 -3.53 -7.80 9.25
N VAL A 76 -3.10 -7.99 8.00
CA VAL A 76 -2.91 -9.32 7.41
C VAL A 76 -1.47 -9.53 6.95
N ASN A 77 -1.00 -10.78 6.97
CA ASN A 77 0.26 -11.13 6.30
C ASN A 77 0.01 -11.23 4.80
N ALA A 78 0.60 -10.32 4.02
CA ALA A 78 0.45 -10.22 2.58
C ALA A 78 0.95 -11.47 1.84
N ALA A 79 1.89 -12.23 2.40
CA ALA A 79 2.47 -13.41 1.75
C ALA A 79 1.54 -14.64 1.75
N ILE A 80 0.61 -14.75 2.70
CA ILE A 80 -0.16 -15.99 2.94
C ILE A 80 -1.66 -15.77 3.14
N THR A 81 -2.14 -14.54 3.12
CA THR A 81 -3.55 -14.28 3.45
C THR A 81 -4.51 -14.79 2.38
N ASN A 82 -5.62 -15.37 2.82
CA ASN A 82 -6.81 -15.66 2.01
C ASN A 82 -8.00 -14.76 2.39
N ASN A 83 -7.84 -13.91 3.41
CA ASN A 83 -8.83 -12.93 3.84
C ASN A 83 -8.26 -11.53 3.61
N TYR A 84 -8.88 -10.78 2.73
CA TYR A 84 -8.41 -9.45 2.34
C TYR A 84 -9.15 -8.32 3.07
N CYS A 85 -10.14 -8.62 3.92
CA CYS A 85 -10.84 -7.62 4.73
C CYS A 85 -9.94 -7.11 5.86
N ALA A 86 -9.22 -6.02 5.57
CA ALA A 86 -8.19 -5.43 6.40
C ALA A 86 -7.86 -4.02 5.92
N ASP A 87 -7.27 -3.23 6.82
CA ASP A 87 -6.81 -1.88 6.51
C ASP A 87 -5.29 -1.75 6.59
N ALA A 88 -4.59 -2.83 6.94
CA ALA A 88 -3.14 -2.89 6.82
C ALA A 88 -2.66 -4.28 6.41
N SER A 89 -1.46 -4.32 5.85
CA SER A 89 -0.77 -5.58 5.58
C SER A 89 0.71 -5.46 5.93
N PHE A 90 1.34 -6.58 6.25
CA PHE A 90 2.78 -6.68 6.46
C PHE A 90 3.36 -7.86 5.66
N ALA A 91 4.68 -7.82 5.43
CA ALA A 91 5.42 -8.92 4.84
C ALA A 91 6.82 -9.00 5.46
N THR A 92 7.34 -10.23 5.51
CA THR A 92 8.72 -10.55 5.95
C THR A 92 9.53 -11.24 4.85
N GLU A 93 8.82 -11.74 3.85
CA GLU A 93 9.27 -12.41 2.67
C GLU A 93 9.66 -11.39 1.60
N LYS A 94 10.66 -11.74 0.78
CA LYS A 94 11.01 -10.95 -0.40
C LYS A 94 9.93 -11.06 -1.45
N ASP A 95 9.92 -10.11 -2.38
CA ASP A 95 9.06 -10.12 -3.57
C ASP A 95 7.56 -10.06 -3.27
N ILE A 96 7.17 -9.58 -2.08
CA ILE A 96 5.79 -9.30 -1.68
C ILE A 96 5.53 -7.79 -1.72
N VAL A 97 4.38 -7.39 -2.26
CA VAL A 97 4.00 -5.98 -2.43
C VAL A 97 2.79 -5.65 -1.54
N CYS A 98 3.06 -5.15 -0.33
CA CYS A 98 2.04 -4.58 0.56
C CYS A 98 1.46 -3.30 -0.05
N THR A 99 0.14 -3.23 -0.18
CA THR A 99 -0.53 -2.09 -0.84
C THR A 99 -1.77 -1.68 -0.08
N ILE A 100 -2.02 -0.37 -0.07
CA ILE A 100 -3.26 0.26 0.37
C ILE A 100 -3.69 1.27 -0.69
N MET A 101 -4.99 1.49 -0.83
CA MET A 101 -5.59 2.43 -1.77
C MET A 101 -6.14 3.63 -1.01
N THR A 102 -5.81 4.84 -1.45
CA THR A 102 -6.29 6.08 -0.83
C THR A 102 -6.79 7.06 -1.89
N ALA A 103 -7.75 7.87 -1.46
CA ALA A 103 -8.05 9.18 -2.00
C ALA A 103 -8.50 10.00 -0.78
N ASP A 104 -7.64 10.89 -0.29
CA ASP A 104 -7.74 11.66 0.97
C ASP A 104 -7.25 10.96 2.25
N CYS A 105 -7.59 9.69 2.51
CA CYS A 105 -7.11 9.01 3.74
C CYS A 105 -5.58 8.88 3.77
N LEU A 106 -4.98 8.94 4.97
CA LEU A 106 -3.53 8.93 5.16
C LEU A 106 -2.93 7.55 4.80
N PRO A 107 -2.04 7.47 3.80
CA PRO A 107 -1.22 6.29 3.58
C PRO A 107 -0.03 6.28 4.55
N VAL A 108 0.19 5.15 5.23
CA VAL A 108 1.34 4.95 6.13
C VAL A 108 2.16 3.76 5.66
N LEU A 109 3.42 3.99 5.29
CA LEU A 109 4.36 2.95 4.90
C LEU A 109 5.39 2.74 6.01
N ILE A 110 5.72 1.49 6.32
CA ILE A 110 6.52 1.12 7.48
C ILE A 110 7.57 0.10 7.04
N CYS A 111 8.81 0.24 7.50
CA CYS A 111 9.81 -0.82 7.41
C CYS A 111 10.71 -0.81 8.65
N ASN A 112 11.51 -1.86 8.83
CA ASN A 112 12.59 -1.83 9.82
C ASN A 112 13.92 -1.42 9.18
N ARG A 113 14.84 -0.93 10.01
CA ARG A 113 16.19 -0.53 9.60
C ARG A 113 17.02 -1.68 9.04
N ALA A 114 16.67 -2.93 9.35
CA ALA A 114 17.33 -4.11 8.79
C ALA A 114 16.83 -4.45 7.37
N GLY A 115 15.71 -3.88 6.92
CA GLY A 115 15.13 -4.12 5.60
C GLY A 115 14.57 -5.54 5.46
N THR A 116 14.13 -6.15 6.57
CA THR A 116 13.62 -7.52 6.62
C THR A 116 12.11 -7.59 6.82
N LYS A 117 11.46 -6.47 7.15
CA LYS A 117 10.02 -6.38 7.33
C LYS A 117 9.49 -5.07 6.74
N VAL A 118 8.33 -5.15 6.09
CA VAL A 118 7.60 -4.00 5.55
C VAL A 118 6.12 -4.10 5.92
N ALA A 119 5.44 -2.95 5.99
CA ALA A 119 3.99 -2.88 6.11
C ALA A 119 3.43 -1.64 5.42
N ALA A 120 2.16 -1.71 5.03
CA ALA A 120 1.38 -0.59 4.52
C ALA A 120 0.04 -0.54 5.27
N ALA A 121 -0.36 0.64 5.73
CA ALA A 121 -1.59 0.86 6.49
C ALA A 121 -2.39 2.03 5.90
N HIS A 122 -3.69 1.78 5.74
CA HIS A 122 -4.73 2.74 5.40
C HIS A 122 -5.23 3.38 6.69
N ALA A 123 -4.78 4.62 6.95
CA ALA A 123 -5.12 5.35 8.16
C ALA A 123 -6.19 6.42 7.90
N GLY A 124 -7.37 6.00 7.44
CA GLY A 124 -8.57 6.84 7.53
C GLY A 124 -8.88 7.18 8.98
N TRP A 125 -9.59 8.30 9.25
CA TRP A 125 -9.75 8.83 10.61
C TRP A 125 -10.27 7.81 11.64
N ARG A 126 -11.14 6.88 11.24
CA ARG A 126 -11.66 5.81 12.10
C ARG A 126 -10.58 4.82 12.49
N GLY A 127 -9.84 4.30 11.51
CA GLY A 127 -8.73 3.37 11.72
C GLY A 127 -7.58 4.02 12.49
N LEU A 128 -7.27 5.29 12.19
CA LEU A 128 -6.26 6.07 12.91
C LEU A 128 -6.64 6.24 14.39
N HIS A 129 -7.87 6.66 14.69
CA HIS A 129 -8.36 6.78 16.06
C HIS A 129 -8.41 5.43 16.79
N ALA A 130 -8.72 4.35 16.08
CA ALA A 130 -8.83 3.00 16.64
C ALA A 130 -7.49 2.26 16.78
N GLY A 131 -6.41 2.79 16.21
CA GLY A 131 -5.05 2.28 16.40
C GLY A 131 -4.52 1.37 15.27
N VAL A 132 -4.84 1.64 14.00
CA VAL A 132 -4.36 0.83 12.86
C VAL A 132 -2.82 0.88 12.70
N ILE A 133 -2.19 2.00 13.06
CA ILE A 133 -0.73 2.15 12.97
C ILE A 133 -0.06 1.28 14.05
N GLU A 134 -0.57 1.33 15.28
CA GLU A 134 -0.14 0.53 16.41
C GLU A 134 -0.31 -0.97 16.13
N ALA A 135 -1.45 -1.34 15.54
CA ALA A 135 -1.71 -2.70 15.09
C ALA A 135 -0.65 -3.16 14.08
N ALA A 136 -0.35 -2.35 13.06
CA ALA A 136 0.67 -2.68 12.06
C ALA A 136 2.08 -2.80 12.67
N ILE A 137 2.47 -1.86 13.54
CA ILE A 137 3.77 -1.85 14.23
C ILE A 137 3.93 -3.08 15.13
N SER A 138 2.85 -3.59 15.74
CA SER A 138 2.92 -4.76 16.62
C SER A 138 3.49 -6.02 15.95
N HIS A 139 3.39 -6.12 14.61
CA HIS A 139 3.94 -7.24 13.81
C HIS A 139 5.46 -7.16 13.60
N PHE A 140 6.09 -6.01 13.89
CA PHE A 140 7.54 -5.89 13.81
C PHE A 140 8.22 -6.58 14.99
N GLN A 141 7.63 -6.54 16.19
CA GLN A 141 8.22 -7.09 17.43
C GLN A 141 9.67 -6.61 17.65
N GLU A 142 9.91 -5.34 17.32
CA GLU A 142 11.21 -4.67 17.41
C GLU A 142 11.09 -3.42 18.27
N SER A 143 12.22 -2.95 18.79
CA SER A 143 12.25 -1.66 19.49
C SER A 143 11.88 -0.52 18.52
N PRO A 144 11.09 0.48 18.94
CA PRO A 144 10.59 1.54 18.07
C PRO A 144 11.68 2.30 17.29
N GLU A 145 12.87 2.46 17.86
CA GLU A 145 14.02 3.12 17.20
C GLU A 145 14.49 2.42 15.92
N ASN A 146 14.14 1.14 15.74
CA ASN A 146 14.45 0.35 14.55
C ASN A 146 13.36 0.41 13.49
N ILE A 147 12.24 1.06 13.76
CA ILE A 147 11.10 1.17 12.84
C ILE A 147 11.13 2.54 12.18
N LEU A 148 11.05 2.53 10.85
CA LEU A 148 10.92 3.71 10.02
C LEU A 148 9.48 3.79 9.53
N VAL A 149 8.91 4.99 9.58
CA VAL A 149 7.55 5.28 9.12
C VAL A 149 7.63 6.44 8.14
N TRP A 150 6.93 6.32 7.02
CA TRP A 150 6.72 7.38 6.06
C TRP A 150 5.22 7.65 5.90
N LEU A 151 4.88 8.94 5.89
CA LEU A 151 3.52 9.46 5.73
C LEU A 151 3.41 10.00 4.31
N GLY A 152 2.49 9.46 3.52
CA GLY A 152 2.30 9.86 2.12
C GLY A 152 1.13 10.77 1.85
#